data_AF-A0A2E3A349-F1
#
_entry.id   AF-A0A2E3A349-F1
#
_cell.length_a   1.000
_cell.length_b   1.000
_cell.length_c   1.000
_cell.angle_alpha   90.00
_cell.angle_beta   90.00
_cell.angle_gamma   90.00
#
_symmetry.space_group_name_H-M   'P 1'
#
loop_
_entity.id
_entity.type
_entity.pdbx_description
1 polymer ?
#
loop_
_entity_poly.entity_id
_entity_poly.type
_entity_poly.pdbx_seq_one_letter_code
_entity_poly.pdbx_strand_id
1 'polypeptide(L)'
;ISLGSELVYSKRFVDHHRFSQQEILNAINRSKTRQADMIVTTQKDAVRFPKIDRRDLPIYFMRVEIRILKGAKDFQDCVRQICFR
;
A
#
# COMPACT_ATOMS: atom_id res chain seq x y z
N ILE A 1 5.80 16.54 -10.60
CA ILE A 1 4.34 16.29 -10.46
C ILE A 1 4.01 16.47 -8.99
N SER A 2 3.26 17.52 -8.64
CA SER A 2 2.62 17.63 -7.32
C SER A 2 1.23 17.00 -7.46
N LEU A 3 0.91 16.03 -6.62
CA LEU A 3 -0.39 15.33 -6.66
C LEU A 3 -1.48 16.06 -5.85
N GLY A 4 -1.21 17.31 -5.42
CA GLY A 4 -2.18 18.15 -4.70
C GLY A 4 -2.29 17.85 -3.21
N SER A 5 -1.42 17.01 -2.64
CA SER A 5 -1.40 16.69 -1.21
C SER A 5 -0.14 17.22 -0.53
N GLU A 6 -0.26 17.62 0.73
CA GLU A 6 0.88 18.00 1.58
C GLU A 6 1.40 16.78 2.37
N LEU A 7 2.70 16.51 2.27
CA LEU A 7 3.34 15.44 3.03
C LEU A 7 3.79 15.95 4.41
N VAL A 8 2.94 15.80 5.42
CA VAL A 8 3.24 16.25 6.79
C VAL A 8 4.12 15.28 7.59
N TYR A 9 4.12 13.98 7.23
CA TYR A 9 4.90 12.94 7.91
C TYR A 9 5.25 11.81 6.95
N SER A 10 6.48 11.30 7.04
CA SER A 10 6.89 10.08 6.35
C SER A 10 7.75 9.20 7.24
N LYS A 11 7.65 7.88 7.05
CA LYS A 11 8.51 6.88 7.67
C LYS A 11 8.84 5.80 6.65
N ARG A 12 10.12 5.44 6.57
CA ARG A 12 10.62 4.38 5.68
C ARG A 12 10.89 3.12 6.49
N PHE A 13 10.68 1.98 5.85
CA PHE A 13 10.94 0.65 6.39
C PHE A 13 11.79 -0.13 5.39
N VAL A 14 12.51 -1.13 5.88
CA VAL A 14 13.25 -2.05 5.02
C VAL A 14 12.29 -2.92 4.23
N ASP A 15 12.77 -3.52 3.14
CA ASP A 15 11.94 -4.46 2.42
C ASP A 15 11.54 -5.66 3.30
N HIS A 16 10.36 -6.23 3.05
CA HIS A 16 9.78 -7.34 3.79
C HIS A 16 9.51 -7.06 5.28
N HIS A 17 9.55 -5.81 5.72
CA HIS A 17 9.31 -5.43 7.12
C HIS A 17 8.01 -6.02 7.67
N ARG A 18 8.08 -6.65 8.84
CA ARG A 18 6.92 -7.17 9.55
C ARG A 18 6.48 -6.14 10.59
N PHE A 19 5.33 -5.52 10.35
CA PHE A 19 4.83 -4.45 11.20
C PHE A 19 4.29 -5.00 12.52
N SER A 20 4.74 -4.41 13.63
CA SER A 20 4.12 -4.60 14.95
C SER A 20 2.90 -3.67 15.11
N GLN A 21 1.97 -4.05 16.00
CA GLN A 21 0.84 -3.17 16.32
C GLN A 21 1.31 -1.81 16.86
N GLN A 22 2.33 -1.81 17.72
CA GLN A 22 2.86 -0.58 18.31
C GLN A 22 3.43 0.37 17.25
N GLU A 23 4.08 -0.14 16.21
CA GLU A 23 4.59 0.71 15.12
C GLU A 23 3.46 1.40 14.35
N ILE A 24 2.38 0.69 14.08
CA ILE A 24 1.20 1.26 13.43
C ILE A 24 0.56 2.32 14.32
N LEU A 25 0.36 2.02 15.61
CA LEU A 25 -0.17 2.98 16.58
C LEU A 25 0.71 4.24 16.69
N ASN A 26 2.04 4.08 16.68
CA ASN A 26 2.98 5.18 16.69
C ASN A 26 2.88 6.02 15.41
N ALA A 27 2.70 5.40 14.25
CA ALA A 27 2.49 6.11 12.99
C ALA A 27 1.17 6.91 13.01
N ILE A 28 0.07 6.33 13.50
CA ILE A 28 -1.22 7.01 13.66
C ILE A 28 -1.07 8.23 14.58
N ASN A 29 -0.47 8.04 15.77
CA ASN A 29 -0.26 9.12 16.72
C ASN A 29 0.56 10.27 16.12
N ARG A 30 1.69 9.95 15.48
CA ARG A 30 2.55 10.97 14.86
C ARG A 30 1.87 11.72 13.72
N SER A 31 1.01 11.05 12.98
CA SER A 31 0.23 11.65 11.88
C SER A 31 -0.84 12.58 12.43
N LYS A 32 -1.57 12.17 13.47
CA LYS A 32 -2.55 13.03 14.15
C LYS A 32 -1.95 14.26 14.80
N THR A 33 -0.81 14.13 15.48
CA THR A 33 -0.09 15.28 16.06
C THR A 33 0.28 16.32 15.00
N ARG A 34 0.42 15.88 13.74
CA ARG A 34 0.75 16.73 12.58
C ARG A 34 -0.48 17.09 11.75
N GLN A 35 -1.68 16.84 12.26
CA GLN A 35 -2.95 17.16 11.60
C GLN A 35 -3.07 16.54 10.20
N ALA A 36 -2.51 15.34 10.00
CA ALA A 36 -2.71 14.62 8.76
C ALA A 36 -4.20 14.24 8.60
N ASP A 37 -4.74 14.37 7.39
CA ASP A 37 -6.10 13.91 7.06
C ASP A 37 -6.19 12.40 6.83
N MET A 38 -5.07 11.78 6.41
CA MET A 38 -4.99 10.35 6.11
C MET A 38 -3.56 9.82 6.20
N ILE A 39 -3.43 8.50 6.31
CA ILE A 39 -2.18 7.78 6.07
C ILE A 39 -2.30 7.03 4.76
N VAL A 40 -1.28 7.14 3.90
CA VAL A 40 -1.18 6.35 2.67
C VAL A 40 0.04 5.45 2.77
N THR A 41 -0.13 4.18 2.42
CA THR A 41 0.94 3.20 2.29
C THR A 41 0.85 2.47 0.94
N THR A 42 1.75 1.53 0.67
CA THR A 42 1.65 0.66 -0.52
C THR A 42 0.77 -0.56 -0.22
N GLN A 43 0.17 -1.17 -1.25
CA GLN A 43 -0.53 -2.46 -1.08
C GLN A 43 0.41 -3.53 -0.48
N LYS A 44 1.69 -3.51 -0.87
CA LYS A 44 2.72 -4.46 -0.40
C LYS A 44 2.94 -4.37 1.10
N ASP A 45 2.94 -3.18 1.67
CA ASP A 45 3.10 -2.99 3.11
C ASP A 45 1.79 -3.30 3.85
N ALA A 46 0.65 -2.89 3.28
CA ALA A 46 -0.67 -3.08 3.88
C ALA A 46 -1.00 -4.57 4.12
N VAL A 47 -0.60 -5.49 3.23
CA VAL A 47 -0.80 -6.94 3.44
C VAL A 47 0.01 -7.51 4.62
N ARG A 48 0.97 -6.76 5.16
CA ARG A 48 1.79 -7.13 6.32
C ARG A 48 1.34 -6.42 7.60
N PHE A 49 0.31 -5.59 7.55
CA PHE A 49 -0.19 -4.90 8.73
C PHE A 49 -0.85 -5.91 9.69
N PRO A 50 -0.63 -5.78 11.01
CA PRO A 50 -1.44 -6.50 11.98
C PRO A 50 -2.88 -6.00 11.92
N LYS A 51 -3.80 -6.68 12.62
CA LYS A 51 -5.16 -6.16 12.80
C LYS A 51 -5.10 -4.75 13.41
N ILE A 52 -5.80 -3.80 12.77
CA ILE A 52 -5.87 -2.40 13.21
C ILE A 52 -7.31 -2.14 13.66
N ASP A 53 -7.53 -2.04 14.97
CA ASP A 53 -8.86 -1.76 15.52
C ASP A 53 -9.16 -0.24 15.62
N ARG A 54 -8.12 0.59 15.53
CA ARG A 54 -8.20 2.05 15.65
C ARG A 54 -8.64 2.71 14.33
N ARG A 55 -9.59 3.65 14.41
CA ARG A 55 -10.29 4.25 13.23
C ARG A 55 -10.34 5.78 13.20
N ASP A 56 -9.57 6.45 14.03
CA ASP A 56 -9.58 7.92 14.15
C ASP A 56 -8.80 8.64 13.04
N LEU A 57 -8.11 7.90 12.17
CA LEU A 57 -7.46 8.42 10.98
C LEU A 57 -7.57 7.36 9.86
N PRO A 58 -8.12 7.68 8.68
CA PRO A 58 -8.24 6.71 7.61
C PRO A 58 -6.85 6.30 7.09
N ILE A 59 -6.69 4.99 6.86
CA ILE A 59 -5.48 4.40 6.30
C ILE A 59 -5.84 3.83 4.93
N TYR A 60 -5.23 4.39 3.89
CA TYR A 60 -5.36 3.92 2.52
C TYR A 60 -4.10 3.21 2.08
N PHE A 61 -4.23 2.36 1.07
CA PHE A 61 -3.09 1.81 0.36
C PHE A 61 -3.23 2.06 -1.14
N MET A 62 -2.11 2.44 -1.75
CA MET A 62 -2.04 2.61 -3.20
C MET A 62 -1.82 1.24 -3.86
N ARG A 63 -2.71 0.93 -4.81
CA ARG A 63 -2.56 -0.23 -5.70
C ARG A 63 -1.97 0.23 -7.02
N VAL A 64 -1.07 -0.58 -7.55
CA VAL A 64 -0.55 -0.40 -8.92
C VAL A 64 -1.22 -1.45 -9.79
N GLU A 65 -1.82 -1.00 -10.89
CA GLU A 65 -2.38 -1.87 -11.92
C GLU A 65 -1.46 -1.86 -13.13
N ILE A 66 -1.13 -3.04 -13.65
CA ILE A 66 -0.32 -3.20 -14.85
C ILE A 66 -1.23 -3.73 -15.94
N ARG A 67 -1.20 -3.06 -17.10
CA ARG A 67 -1.95 -3.48 -18.29
C ARG A 67 -1.01 -3.71 -19.46
N ILE A 68 -1.15 -4.86 -20.10
CA ILE A 68 -0.46 -5.17 -21.34
C ILE A 68 -1.22 -4.48 -22.48
N LEU A 69 -0.61 -3.46 -23.09
CA LEU A 69 -1.26 -2.67 -24.14
C LEU A 69 -1.26 -3.36 -25.51
N LYS A 70 -0.30 -4.24 -25.77
CA LYS A 70 -0.15 -5.00 -27.03
C LYS A 70 0.30 -6.43 -26.71
N GLY A 71 -0.27 -7.43 -27.40
CA GLY A 71 0.04 -8.85 -27.18
C GLY A 71 -0.59 -9.46 -25.93
N ALA A 72 -1.57 -8.78 -25.31
CA ALA A 72 -2.25 -9.30 -24.11
C ALA A 72 -2.95 -10.64 -24.37
N LYS A 73 -3.58 -10.80 -25.54
CA LYS A 73 -4.25 -12.04 -25.93
C LYS A 73 -3.24 -13.18 -26.08
N ASP A 74 -2.16 -12.95 -26.81
CA ASP A 74 -1.12 -13.96 -27.06
C ASP A 74 -0.44 -14.40 -25.75
N PHE A 75 -0.17 -13.45 -24.84
CA PHE A 75 0.33 -13.75 -23.51
C PHE A 75 -0.64 -14.66 -22.75
N GLN A 76 -1.93 -14.35 -22.75
CA GLN A 76 -2.96 -15.16 -22.08
C GLN A 76 -3.11 -16.55 -22.71
N ASP A 77 -3.03 -16.66 -24.04
CA ASP A 77 -3.04 -17.95 -24.75
C ASP A 77 -1.83 -18.81 -24.35
N CYS A 78 -0.63 -18.22 -24.29
CA CYS A 78 0.58 -18.90 -23.86
C CYS A 78 0.50 -19.39 -22.41
N VAL A 79 0.06 -18.52 -21.48
CA VAL A 79 -0.15 -18.89 -20.06
C VAL A 79 -1.15 -20.04 -19.94
N ARG A 80 -2.25 -20.01 -20.71
CA ARG A 80 -3.24 -21.09 -20.72
C ARG A 80 -2.64 -22.45 -21.10
N GLN A 81 -1.85 -22.48 -22.17
CA GLN A 81 -1.25 -23.73 -22.65
C GLN A 81 -0.24 -24.33 -21.67
N ILE A 82 0.49 -23.49 -20.93
CA ILE A 82 1.53 -23.94 -19.99
C ILE A 82 0.92 -24.35 -18.64
N CYS A 83 0.00 -23.56 -18.11
CA CYS A 83 -0.44 -23.68 -16.72
C CYS A 83 -1.73 -24.49 -16.50
N PHE A 84 -2.58 -24.65 -17.53
CA PHE A 84 -3.95 -25.17 -17.36
C PHE A 84 -4.33 -26.27 -18.35
N ARG A 85 -3.39 -27.13 -18.75
CA ARG A 85 -3.71 -28.38 -19.45
C ARG A 85 -4.54 -29.32 -18.59
#